data_AF-A0A7G8UZA5-F1
#
_entry.id   AF-A0A7G8UZA5-F1
#
_cell.length_a   1.000
_cell.length_b   1.000
_cell.length_c   1.000
_cell.angle_alpha   90.00
_cell.angle_beta   90.00
_cell.angle_gamma   90.00
#
_symmetry.space_group_name_H-M   'P 1'
#
loop_
_entity.id
_entity.type
_entity.pdbx_description
1 polymer ?
#
loop_
_entity_poly.entity_id
_entity_poly.type
_entity_poly.pdbx_seq_one_letter_code
_entity_poly.pdbx_strand_id
1 'polypeptide(L)'
;MNKLLRFKLLTKFTSLICSLKELMSGMGISARKGLLPFFYVGFFILLLLKPFSSYAQFPYNESFRNSTAANVVFGGGPPSAFLTAAAPLKLDADGQGYLRLTNEDVKQTGFVYSNNVFLGTFGLNIEFEYFTYQTSGNQHSGADGLCFFLFDAAVPNGSFNIGGFGGSLGYAQLDKNNKTYVGVSKGYLGIGIDEWGNFANANEEGRQGGPGQRSNSVTLRGAGNGSAFTSENYKWLTTVQTTKLTDNFNIAGGLRGATPENDGYRKVRINLVPRPGGGIND
;
A
#
# COMPACT_ATOMS: atom_id res chain seq x y z
N MET A 1 14.21 -18.54 -14.64
CA MET A 1 13.33 -19.28 -15.58
C MET A 1 12.35 -18.31 -16.24
N ASN A 2 12.76 -17.63 -17.32
CA ASN A 2 11.95 -16.62 -18.02
C ASN A 2 11.31 -17.20 -19.29
N LYS A 3 10.26 -18.03 -19.15
CA LYS A 3 9.55 -18.59 -20.32
C LYS A 3 8.03 -18.39 -20.35
N LEU A 4 7.41 -17.75 -19.35
CA LEU A 4 5.94 -17.70 -19.26
C LEU A 4 5.24 -16.40 -19.73
N LEU A 5 5.96 -15.33 -20.08
CA LEU A 5 5.32 -14.09 -20.58
C LEU A 5 4.98 -14.10 -22.08
N ARG A 6 5.69 -14.89 -22.91
CA ARG A 6 5.45 -14.90 -24.37
C ARG A 6 4.15 -15.60 -24.77
N PHE A 7 3.63 -16.53 -23.96
CA PHE A 7 2.47 -17.35 -24.34
C PHE A 7 1.12 -16.66 -24.11
N LYS A 8 1.01 -15.79 -23.10
CA LYS A 8 -0.23 -15.03 -22.80
C LYS A 8 -0.47 -13.86 -23.76
N LEU A 9 0.59 -13.25 -24.29
CA LEU A 9 0.48 -12.18 -25.28
C LEU A 9 0.00 -12.74 -26.64
N LEU A 10 0.54 -13.91 -27.02
CA LEU A 10 0.22 -14.56 -28.29
C LEU A 10 -1.26 -14.97 -28.37
N THR A 11 -1.81 -15.52 -27.27
CA THR A 11 -3.21 -15.98 -27.19
C THR A 11 -4.23 -14.85 -27.24
N LYS A 12 -3.94 -13.69 -26.61
CA LYS A 12 -4.78 -12.50 -26.73
C LYS A 12 -4.72 -11.87 -28.13
N PHE A 13 -3.58 -12.00 -28.82
CA PHE A 13 -3.42 -11.52 -30.18
C PHE A 13 -4.26 -12.34 -31.17
N THR A 14 -4.31 -13.66 -31.03
CA THR A 14 -5.15 -14.53 -31.88
C THR A 14 -6.64 -14.28 -31.67
N SER A 15 -7.09 -14.05 -30.42
CA SER A 15 -8.51 -13.77 -30.16
C SER A 15 -8.95 -12.42 -30.72
N LEU A 16 -8.08 -11.41 -30.64
CA LEU A 16 -8.34 -10.08 -31.21
C LEU A 16 -8.39 -10.14 -32.75
N ILE A 17 -7.54 -10.96 -33.38
CA ILE A 17 -7.56 -11.18 -34.84
C ILE A 17 -8.84 -11.88 -35.30
N CYS A 18 -9.34 -12.87 -34.55
CA CYS A 18 -10.61 -13.53 -34.87
C CYS A 18 -11.80 -12.55 -34.75
N SER A 19 -11.86 -11.76 -33.67
CA SER A 19 -12.97 -10.81 -33.46
C SER A 19 -13.00 -9.68 -34.51
N LEU A 20 -11.83 -9.23 -34.97
CA LEU A 20 -11.75 -8.21 -36.03
C LEU A 20 -12.19 -8.75 -37.40
N LYS A 21 -11.92 -10.02 -37.70
CA LYS A 21 -12.40 -10.69 -38.93
C LYS A 21 -13.92 -10.81 -38.96
N GLU A 22 -14.53 -11.14 -37.82
CA GLU A 22 -15.99 -11.23 -37.69
C GLU A 22 -16.66 -9.86 -37.85
N LEU A 23 -16.09 -8.81 -37.24
CA LEU A 23 -16.58 -7.43 -37.38
C LEU A 23 -16.55 -6.94 -38.83
N MET A 24 -15.44 -7.20 -39.55
CA MET A 24 -15.28 -6.80 -40.95
C MET A 24 -16.23 -7.57 -41.89
N SER A 25 -16.51 -8.83 -41.59
CA SER A 25 -17.50 -9.63 -42.32
C SER A 25 -18.92 -9.14 -42.09
N GLY A 26 -19.26 -8.69 -40.86
CA GLY A 26 -20.57 -8.12 -40.53
C GLY A 26 -20.85 -6.77 -41.17
N MET A 27 -19.80 -6.01 -41.53
CA MET A 27 -19.91 -4.71 -42.20
C MET A 27 -19.96 -4.81 -43.74
N GLY A 28 -20.02 -6.02 -44.31
CA GLY A 28 -20.11 -6.22 -45.77
C GLY A 28 -18.83 -5.84 -46.54
N ILE A 29 -17.72 -5.57 -45.86
CA ILE A 29 -16.45 -5.21 -46.48
C ILE A 29 -15.73 -6.48 -46.90
N SER A 30 -15.83 -6.84 -48.19
CA SER A 30 -15.01 -7.93 -48.74
C SER A 30 -13.54 -7.53 -48.70
N ALA A 31 -12.79 -8.15 -47.80
CA ALA A 31 -11.34 -8.04 -47.69
C ALA A 31 -10.70 -8.42 -49.03
N ARG A 32 -10.43 -7.44 -49.91
CA ARG A 32 -9.61 -7.69 -51.11
C ARG A 32 -8.25 -8.20 -50.62
N LYS A 33 -7.88 -9.42 -51.04
CA LYS A 33 -6.72 -10.20 -50.56
C LYS A 33 -5.38 -9.43 -50.56
N GLY A 34 -5.27 -8.30 -51.27
CA GLY A 34 -4.07 -7.46 -51.31
C GLY A 34 -3.98 -6.31 -50.28
N LEU A 35 -5.07 -5.91 -49.61
CA LEU A 35 -5.06 -4.74 -48.70
C LEU A 35 -4.91 -5.13 -47.21
N LEU A 36 -5.26 -6.36 -46.86
CA LEU A 36 -5.14 -6.91 -45.50
C LEU A 36 -3.72 -6.86 -44.90
N PRO A 37 -2.64 -7.25 -45.62
CA PRO A 37 -1.31 -7.26 -45.02
C PRO A 37 -0.81 -5.85 -44.66
N PHE A 38 -1.22 -4.81 -45.40
CA PHE A 38 -0.84 -3.42 -45.11
C PHE A 38 -1.48 -2.88 -43.84
N PHE A 39 -2.75 -3.25 -43.55
CA PHE A 39 -3.41 -2.88 -42.29
C PHE A 39 -2.78 -3.60 -41.08
N TYR A 40 -2.42 -4.88 -41.22
CA TYR A 40 -1.76 -5.62 -40.14
C TYR A 40 -0.33 -5.13 -39.86
N VAL A 41 0.45 -4.83 -40.91
CA VAL A 41 1.80 -4.27 -40.77
C VAL A 41 1.72 -2.85 -40.21
N GLY A 42 0.78 -2.02 -40.66
CA GLY A 42 0.56 -0.67 -40.13
C GLY A 42 0.17 -0.68 -38.64
N PHE A 43 -0.73 -1.56 -38.22
CA PHE A 43 -1.14 -1.70 -36.81
C PHE A 43 -0.03 -2.27 -35.92
N PHE A 44 0.76 -3.21 -36.44
CA PHE A 44 1.91 -3.78 -35.74
C PHE A 44 3.06 -2.76 -35.59
N ILE A 45 3.30 -1.93 -36.62
CA ILE A 45 4.23 -0.81 -36.56
C ILE A 45 3.71 0.27 -35.59
N LEU A 46 2.40 0.54 -35.54
CA LEU A 46 1.82 1.47 -34.56
C LEU A 46 1.99 1.00 -33.11
N LEU A 47 1.97 -0.32 -32.87
CA LEU A 47 2.24 -0.93 -31.56
C LEU A 47 3.74 -0.89 -31.19
N LEU A 48 4.64 -0.96 -32.17
CA LEU A 48 6.09 -0.83 -31.99
C LEU A 48 6.54 0.63 -31.84
N LEU A 49 5.83 1.57 -32.45
CA LEU A 49 6.09 3.02 -32.40
C LEU A 49 5.38 3.75 -31.24
N LYS A 50 4.60 3.04 -30.40
CA LYS A 50 4.31 3.56 -29.08
C LYS A 50 5.51 3.20 -28.20
N PRO A 51 6.48 4.13 -27.98
CA PRO A 51 7.37 3.91 -26.87
C PRO A 51 6.44 3.77 -25.66
N PHE A 52 6.50 2.63 -24.97
CA PHE A 52 6.20 2.62 -23.55
C PHE A 52 7.23 3.55 -22.93
N SER A 53 6.95 4.85 -23.03
CA SER A 53 7.61 5.88 -22.26
C SER A 53 7.02 5.69 -20.87
N SER A 54 7.52 4.69 -20.17
CA SER A 54 7.49 4.68 -18.73
C SER A 54 8.30 5.91 -18.35
N TYR A 55 7.62 7.02 -18.08
CA TYR A 55 8.23 8.12 -17.35
C TYR A 55 8.86 7.51 -16.08
N ALA A 56 10.00 8.04 -15.67
CA ALA A 56 10.53 7.73 -14.35
C ALA A 56 9.42 8.01 -13.34
N GLN A 57 8.88 6.95 -12.74
CA GLN A 57 7.77 7.03 -11.80
C GLN A 57 8.22 7.58 -10.44
N PHE A 58 9.53 7.82 -10.31
CA PHE A 58 10.21 8.41 -9.19
C PHE A 58 11.06 9.59 -9.65
N PRO A 59 11.16 10.67 -8.84
CA PRO A 59 10.57 10.81 -7.50
C PRO A 59 9.04 10.98 -7.56
N TYR A 60 8.33 10.23 -6.71
CA TYR A 60 6.92 10.42 -6.44
C TYR A 60 6.79 11.31 -5.21
N ASN A 61 6.05 12.42 -5.35
CA ASN A 61 5.81 13.35 -4.27
C ASN A 61 4.31 13.69 -4.23
N GLU A 62 3.66 13.31 -3.14
CA GLU A 62 2.27 13.62 -2.86
C GLU A 62 2.19 14.09 -1.40
N SER A 63 1.83 15.36 -1.21
CA SER A 63 1.78 15.97 0.11
C SER A 63 0.48 15.67 0.86
N PHE A 64 -0.56 15.27 0.13
CA PHE A 64 -1.93 15.10 0.60
C PHE A 64 -2.55 16.38 1.20
N ARG A 65 -1.99 17.55 0.88
CA ARG A 65 -2.46 18.85 1.38
C ARG A 65 -3.60 19.45 0.58
N ASN A 66 -3.79 18.96 -0.65
CA ASN A 66 -4.84 19.42 -1.55
C ASN A 66 -6.08 18.52 -1.43
N SER A 67 -7.17 18.96 -2.05
CA SER A 67 -8.46 18.28 -2.11
C SER A 67 -8.49 17.07 -3.04
N THR A 68 -7.42 16.86 -3.82
CA THR A 68 -7.24 15.71 -4.71
C THR A 68 -5.82 15.16 -4.62
N ALA A 69 -5.66 13.85 -4.77
CA ALA A 69 -4.37 13.19 -4.93
C ALA A 69 -4.43 12.27 -6.15
N ALA A 70 -3.58 12.52 -7.15
CA ALA A 70 -3.59 11.78 -8.40
C ALA A 70 -2.91 10.41 -8.25
N ASN A 71 -3.43 9.38 -8.93
CA ASN A 71 -2.86 8.02 -8.91
C ASN A 71 -2.77 7.38 -7.52
N VAL A 72 -3.63 7.78 -6.59
CA VAL A 72 -3.76 7.18 -5.26
C VAL A 72 -5.11 6.50 -5.12
N VAL A 73 -5.11 5.30 -4.55
CA VAL A 73 -6.32 4.59 -4.15
C VAL A 73 -6.54 4.81 -2.66
N PHE A 74 -7.76 5.18 -2.29
CA PHE A 74 -8.19 5.35 -0.90
C PHE A 74 -9.13 4.21 -0.53
N GLY A 75 -9.08 3.77 0.73
CA GLY A 75 -10.01 2.78 1.23
C GLY A 75 -9.89 2.55 2.73
N GLY A 76 -10.46 1.44 3.18
CA GLY A 76 -10.52 1.06 4.60
C GLY A 76 -11.95 0.90 5.11
N GLY A 77 -12.10 0.50 6.37
CA GLY A 77 -13.39 0.43 7.06
C GLY A 77 -14.02 1.82 7.21
N PRO A 78 -15.33 1.91 7.49
CA PRO A 78 -16.01 3.20 7.55
C PRO A 78 -15.55 4.08 8.75
N PRO A 79 -15.23 5.36 8.52
CA PRO A 79 -15.04 5.98 7.21
C PRO A 79 -13.68 5.60 6.62
N SER A 80 -13.66 5.33 5.31
CA SER A 80 -12.41 5.10 4.58
C SER A 80 -11.48 6.31 4.69
N ALA A 81 -10.19 6.10 4.43
CA ALA A 81 -9.23 7.19 4.41
C ALA A 81 -9.66 8.30 3.42
N PHE A 82 -9.42 9.55 3.77
CA PHE A 82 -9.83 10.71 2.97
C PHE A 82 -8.89 11.89 3.12
N LEU A 83 -8.95 12.82 2.18
CA LEU A 83 -8.22 14.09 2.25
C LEU A 83 -9.07 15.11 3.00
N THR A 84 -8.52 15.73 4.03
CA THR A 84 -9.29 16.67 4.86
C THR A 84 -9.65 17.96 4.13
N ALA A 85 -8.95 18.31 3.06
CA ALA A 85 -9.31 19.41 2.16
C ALA A 85 -10.42 19.05 1.15
N ALA A 86 -10.76 17.76 1.00
CA ALA A 86 -11.76 17.31 0.03
C ALA A 86 -13.21 17.50 0.53
N ALA A 87 -14.11 17.73 -0.43
CA ALA A 87 -15.55 17.68 -0.20
C ALA A 87 -16.00 16.24 0.15
N PRO A 88 -17.12 16.05 0.88
CA PRO A 88 -18.03 17.09 1.35
C PRO A 88 -17.60 17.74 2.67
N LEU A 89 -16.68 17.15 3.42
CA LEU A 89 -16.34 17.63 4.76
C LEU A 89 -15.52 18.92 4.76
N LYS A 90 -14.57 19.07 3.82
CA LYS A 90 -13.72 20.25 3.63
C LYS A 90 -13.25 20.85 4.97
N LEU A 91 -12.64 20.00 5.79
CA LEU A 91 -12.17 20.35 7.14
C LEU A 91 -11.01 21.35 7.11
N ASP A 92 -10.24 21.36 6.01
CA ASP A 92 -9.18 22.34 5.77
C ASP A 92 -9.32 22.97 4.38
N ALA A 93 -8.63 24.11 4.18
CA ALA A 93 -8.50 24.72 2.87
C ALA A 93 -7.60 23.87 1.95
N ASP A 94 -7.80 24.02 0.64
CA ASP A 94 -6.90 23.43 -0.36
C ASP A 94 -5.47 23.95 -0.16
N GLY A 95 -4.49 23.04 -0.14
CA GLY A 95 -3.10 23.34 0.19
C GLY A 95 -2.79 23.33 1.70
N GLN A 96 -3.80 23.19 2.56
CA GLN A 96 -3.65 23.17 4.04
C GLN A 96 -4.19 21.88 4.68
N GLY A 97 -4.66 20.93 3.87
CA GLY A 97 -5.20 19.65 4.34
C GLY A 97 -4.16 18.61 4.70
N TYR A 98 -4.64 17.42 5.00
CA TYR A 98 -3.86 16.24 5.32
C TYR A 98 -4.58 14.99 4.81
N LEU A 99 -3.83 13.91 4.63
CA LEU A 99 -4.42 12.58 4.58
C LEU A 99 -4.87 12.18 5.99
N ARG A 100 -6.16 11.87 6.16
CA ARG A 100 -6.68 11.24 7.37
C ARG A 100 -6.97 9.77 7.10
N LEU A 101 -6.27 8.89 7.82
CA LEU A 101 -6.47 7.44 7.76
C LEU A 101 -7.63 6.99 8.65
N THR A 102 -7.71 7.49 9.88
CA THR A 102 -8.76 7.14 10.85
C THR A 102 -9.30 8.40 11.53
N ASN A 103 -10.50 8.29 12.08
CA ASN A 103 -11.04 9.25 13.04
C ASN A 103 -10.69 8.79 14.48
N GLU A 104 -11.03 9.62 15.46
CA GLU A 104 -10.96 9.25 16.89
C GLU A 104 -12.15 8.35 17.25
N ASP A 105 -12.11 7.11 16.77
CA ASP A 105 -13.13 6.08 17.01
C ASP A 105 -12.46 4.70 16.99
N VAL A 106 -13.17 3.70 17.51
CA VAL A 106 -12.64 2.35 17.72
C VAL A 106 -12.73 1.50 16.45
N LYS A 107 -11.77 0.57 16.30
CA LYS A 107 -11.80 -0.51 15.29
C LYS A 107 -11.84 -0.02 13.83
N GLN A 108 -11.17 1.09 13.55
CA GLN A 108 -11.04 1.63 12.20
C GLN A 108 -9.76 1.15 11.51
N THR A 109 -9.83 1.04 10.18
CA THR A 109 -8.67 0.97 9.30
C THR A 109 -8.89 1.93 8.17
N GLY A 110 -7.89 2.76 7.86
CA GLY A 110 -7.83 3.50 6.62
C GLY A 110 -6.53 3.17 5.90
N PHE A 111 -6.57 3.19 4.58
CA PHE A 111 -5.36 3.03 3.79
C PHE A 111 -5.37 3.95 2.58
N VAL A 112 -4.15 4.26 2.14
CA VAL A 112 -3.89 4.70 0.78
C VAL A 112 -2.77 3.86 0.20
N TYR A 113 -2.81 3.64 -1.12
CA TYR A 113 -1.63 3.18 -1.85
C TYR A 113 -1.54 3.90 -3.18
N SER A 114 -0.32 4.06 -3.68
CA SER A 114 -0.10 4.59 -5.03
C SER A 114 -0.30 3.48 -6.07
N ASN A 115 -0.94 3.81 -7.19
CA ASN A 115 -0.92 2.95 -8.39
C ASN A 115 0.46 2.94 -9.06
N ASN A 116 1.43 3.66 -8.50
CA ASN A 116 2.77 3.67 -9.01
C ASN A 116 3.52 2.38 -8.69
N VAL A 117 4.11 1.77 -9.73
CA VAL A 117 4.80 0.48 -9.63
C VAL A 117 6.30 0.72 -9.64
N PHE A 118 6.98 0.32 -8.58
CA PHE A 118 8.44 0.37 -8.55
C PHE A 118 9.03 -1.02 -8.78
N LEU A 119 10.20 -1.06 -9.40
CA LEU A 119 10.99 -2.28 -9.49
C LEU A 119 11.91 -2.35 -8.27
N GLY A 120 11.79 -3.43 -7.48
CA GLY A 120 12.62 -3.66 -6.29
C GLY A 120 14.13 -3.77 -6.57
N THR A 121 14.56 -3.79 -7.84
CA THR A 121 15.97 -3.84 -8.26
C THR A 121 16.75 -2.59 -7.93
N PHE A 122 16.10 -1.43 -7.81
CA PHE A 122 16.79 -0.13 -7.59
C PHE A 122 16.71 0.37 -6.16
N GLY A 123 15.91 -0.28 -5.32
CA GLY A 123 15.66 0.15 -3.96
C GLY A 123 14.69 1.31 -3.90
N LEU A 124 14.42 1.79 -2.69
CA LEU A 124 13.54 2.92 -2.46
C LEU A 124 14.03 3.74 -1.27
N ASN A 125 14.09 5.05 -1.46
CA ASN A 125 14.12 6.00 -0.36
C ASN A 125 12.71 6.57 -0.19
N ILE A 126 12.14 6.38 0.98
CA ILE A 126 10.79 6.83 1.33
C ILE A 126 10.91 7.76 2.52
N GLU A 127 10.23 8.89 2.43
CA GLU A 127 10.13 9.86 3.50
C GLU A 127 8.69 10.32 3.63
N PHE A 128 8.17 10.34 4.85
CA PHE A 128 6.86 10.94 5.12
C PHE A 128 6.81 11.49 6.54
N GLU A 129 5.95 12.49 6.72
CA GLU A 129 5.64 13.09 8.01
C GLU A 129 4.27 12.56 8.45
N TYR A 130 4.11 12.34 9.74
CA TYR A 130 2.84 11.91 10.30
C TYR A 130 2.62 12.54 11.66
N PHE A 131 1.37 12.49 12.11
CA PHE A 131 1.02 12.79 13.49
C PHE A 131 -0.20 11.95 13.86
N THR A 132 -0.25 11.57 15.12
CA THR A 132 -1.41 10.96 15.77
C THR A 132 -1.83 11.89 16.90
N TYR A 133 -3.13 12.07 17.05
CA TYR A 133 -3.72 13.07 17.93
C TYR A 133 -5.12 12.64 18.34
N GLN A 134 -5.56 13.18 19.46
CA GLN A 134 -6.91 13.02 20.00
C GLN A 134 -7.53 14.40 20.21
N THR A 135 -8.85 14.50 20.09
CA THR A 135 -9.61 15.73 20.34
C THR A 135 -10.30 15.72 21.69
N SER A 136 -10.50 14.54 22.30
CA SER A 136 -10.99 14.44 23.67
C SER A 136 -9.83 14.56 24.69
N GLY A 137 -10.01 15.39 25.71
CA GLY A 137 -9.05 15.55 26.82
C GLY A 137 -9.00 14.34 27.77
N ASN A 138 -9.67 13.24 27.41
CA ASN A 138 -9.54 11.97 28.12
C ASN A 138 -8.20 11.37 27.74
N GLN A 139 -7.38 11.02 28.73
CA GLN A 139 -6.11 10.35 28.53
C GLN A 139 -6.31 8.90 28.06
N HIS A 140 -6.89 8.69 26.87
CA HIS A 140 -6.67 7.43 26.18
C HIS A 140 -5.24 7.46 25.67
N SER A 141 -4.42 6.61 26.28
CA SER A 141 -3.10 6.25 25.75
C SER A 141 -3.26 5.89 24.28
N GLY A 142 -2.64 6.68 23.39
CA GLY A 142 -2.77 6.57 21.95
C GLY A 142 -2.63 5.12 21.45
N ALA A 143 -3.55 4.72 20.56
CA ALA A 143 -3.57 3.42 19.94
C ALA A 143 -4.28 3.49 18.58
N ASP A 144 -3.96 2.60 17.64
CA ASP A 144 -2.89 1.59 17.73
C ASP A 144 -1.57 2.07 17.11
N GLY A 145 -1.64 2.78 15.98
CA GLY A 145 -0.48 3.25 15.22
C GLY A 145 -0.77 3.26 13.71
N LEU A 146 0.30 3.27 12.90
CA LEU A 146 0.20 3.23 11.43
C LEU A 146 1.18 2.20 10.85
N CYS A 147 0.93 1.73 9.63
CA CYS A 147 1.83 0.82 8.94
C CYS A 147 2.15 1.32 7.53
N PHE A 148 3.44 1.42 7.21
CA PHE A 148 3.89 1.48 5.83
C PHE A 148 4.00 0.05 5.29
N PHE A 149 3.44 -0.23 4.12
CA PHE A 149 3.49 -1.57 3.55
C PHE A 149 3.85 -1.57 2.07
N LEU A 150 4.45 -2.67 1.65
CA LEU A 150 4.68 -3.05 0.26
C LEU A 150 3.83 -4.27 -0.07
N PHE A 151 3.28 -4.33 -1.27
CA PHE A 151 2.50 -5.46 -1.75
C PHE A 151 2.75 -5.70 -3.24
N ASP A 152 2.35 -6.87 -3.73
CA ASP A 152 2.47 -7.23 -5.16
C ASP A 152 1.56 -6.35 -6.02
N ALA A 153 2.16 -5.52 -6.88
CA ALA A 153 1.46 -4.64 -7.81
C ALA A 153 0.62 -5.40 -8.87
N ALA A 154 0.77 -6.73 -8.98
CA ALA A 154 -0.12 -7.56 -9.80
C ALA A 154 -1.52 -7.73 -9.19
N VAL A 155 -1.73 -7.36 -7.92
CA VAL A 155 -3.06 -7.36 -7.28
C VAL A 155 -3.93 -6.25 -7.90
N PRO A 156 -5.06 -6.59 -8.55
CA PRO A 156 -5.95 -5.57 -9.10
C PRO A 156 -6.62 -4.75 -7.99
N ASN A 157 -6.85 -3.46 -8.24
CA ASN A 157 -7.42 -2.55 -7.22
C ASN A 157 -8.73 -3.06 -6.61
N GLY A 158 -9.63 -3.63 -7.41
CA GLY A 158 -10.90 -4.19 -6.93
C GLY A 158 -10.80 -5.50 -6.14
N SER A 159 -9.61 -6.09 -6.05
CA SER A 159 -9.33 -7.32 -5.30
C SER A 159 -8.34 -7.10 -4.16
N PHE A 160 -7.86 -5.87 -3.97
CA PHE A 160 -7.01 -5.52 -2.85
C PHE A 160 -7.82 -5.53 -1.55
N ASN A 161 -7.25 -6.16 -0.53
CA ASN A 161 -7.75 -6.12 0.84
C ASN A 161 -6.70 -5.50 1.74
N ILE A 162 -7.14 -4.64 2.65
CA ILE A 162 -6.35 -4.17 3.79
C ILE A 162 -6.41 -5.18 4.94
N GLY A 163 -5.40 -5.16 5.82
CA GLY A 163 -5.36 -5.99 7.01
C GLY A 163 -6.30 -5.55 8.14
N GLY A 164 -6.32 -6.33 9.22
CA GLY A 164 -7.16 -6.07 10.39
C GLY A 164 -6.79 -4.77 11.13
N PHE A 165 -7.79 -4.16 11.79
CA PHE A 165 -7.58 -3.05 12.73
C PHE A 165 -6.80 -3.49 13.98
N GLY A 166 -6.58 -2.59 14.94
CA GLY A 166 -6.02 -2.99 16.22
C GLY A 166 -4.52 -3.28 16.10
N GLY A 167 -4.09 -4.30 16.84
CA GLY A 167 -2.72 -4.81 16.81
C GLY A 167 -2.23 -5.32 15.46
N SER A 168 -3.08 -5.42 14.44
CA SER A 168 -2.65 -5.80 13.09
C SER A 168 -2.28 -4.60 12.22
N LEU A 169 -2.51 -3.35 12.69
CA LEU A 169 -2.15 -2.07 12.04
C LEU A 169 -2.51 -1.98 10.55
N GLY A 170 -3.59 -2.64 10.14
CA GLY A 170 -4.00 -2.71 8.74
C GLY A 170 -3.09 -3.56 7.86
N TYR A 171 -2.10 -4.29 8.38
CA TYR A 171 -1.18 -5.13 7.59
C TYR A 171 -1.44 -6.62 7.74
N ALA A 172 -1.45 -7.13 8.98
CA ALA A 172 -1.61 -8.55 9.26
C ALA A 172 -3.08 -8.98 9.31
N GLN A 173 -3.31 -10.29 9.23
CA GLN A 173 -4.57 -10.91 9.62
C GLN A 173 -4.87 -10.67 11.10
N LEU A 174 -6.15 -10.78 11.47
CA LEU A 174 -6.63 -10.56 12.84
C LEU A 174 -7.69 -11.62 13.16
N ASP A 175 -7.56 -12.30 14.30
CA ASP A 175 -8.64 -13.08 14.90
C ASP A 175 -9.15 -12.40 16.16
N LYS A 176 -10.41 -11.96 16.18
CA LYS A 176 -10.98 -11.29 17.36
C LYS A 176 -12.47 -11.52 17.45
N ASN A 177 -12.94 -11.90 18.64
CA ASN A 177 -14.37 -12.13 18.94
C ASN A 177 -15.05 -13.09 17.94
N ASN A 178 -14.43 -14.24 17.69
CA ASN A 178 -14.89 -15.25 16.71
C ASN A 178 -15.03 -14.72 15.28
N LYS A 179 -14.29 -13.66 14.94
CA LYS A 179 -14.25 -13.10 13.59
C LYS A 179 -12.82 -12.97 13.11
N THR A 180 -12.58 -13.57 11.96
CA THR A 180 -11.32 -13.47 11.23
C THR A 180 -11.37 -12.36 10.20
N TYR A 181 -10.34 -11.52 10.19
CA TYR A 181 -10.08 -10.51 9.17
C TYR A 181 -8.85 -10.93 8.38
N VAL A 182 -8.90 -10.78 7.06
CA VAL A 182 -7.75 -11.02 6.19
C VAL A 182 -6.65 -9.99 6.44
N GLY A 183 -5.41 -10.32 6.09
CA GLY A 183 -4.30 -9.37 5.99
C GLY A 183 -4.22 -8.69 4.61
N VAL A 184 -3.19 -7.87 4.41
CA VAL A 184 -2.91 -7.19 3.14
C VAL A 184 -2.73 -8.19 2.01
N SER A 185 -3.48 -7.99 0.92
CA SER A 185 -3.41 -8.86 -0.26
C SER A 185 -2.01 -8.87 -0.85
N LYS A 186 -1.38 -10.05 -0.87
CA LYS A 186 0.00 -10.25 -1.34
C LYS A 186 1.00 -9.24 -0.74
N GLY A 187 0.88 -9.00 0.57
CA GLY A 187 1.85 -8.19 1.31
C GLY A 187 3.26 -8.76 1.18
N TYR A 188 4.23 -7.88 1.02
CA TYR A 188 5.66 -8.20 0.91
C TYR A 188 6.41 -7.83 2.19
N LEU A 189 6.14 -6.63 2.71
CA LEU A 189 6.75 -6.10 3.93
C LEU A 189 5.78 -5.13 4.58
N GLY A 190 5.62 -5.22 5.91
CA GLY A 190 4.93 -4.24 6.74
C GLY A 190 5.88 -3.65 7.76
N ILE A 191 5.92 -2.32 7.86
CA ILE A 191 6.69 -1.55 8.82
C ILE A 191 5.67 -0.82 9.69
N GLY A 192 5.35 -1.41 10.83
CA GLY A 192 4.44 -0.85 11.82
C GLY A 192 5.15 0.16 12.70
N ILE A 193 4.53 1.31 12.87
CA ILE A 193 4.91 2.40 13.76
C ILE A 193 3.83 2.39 14.84
N ASP A 194 4.11 1.67 15.91
CA ASP A 194 3.14 1.08 16.82
C ASP A 194 3.17 1.75 18.20
N GLU A 195 2.12 2.50 18.52
CA GLU A 195 1.97 3.20 19.80
C GLU A 195 1.62 2.20 20.90
N TRP A 196 0.68 1.31 20.62
CA TRP A 196 0.14 0.37 21.61
C TRP A 196 1.04 -0.85 21.82
N GLY A 197 1.65 -1.34 20.74
CA GLY A 197 2.66 -2.40 20.76
C GLY A 197 2.18 -3.79 20.36
N ASN A 198 0.92 -3.93 19.95
CA ASN A 198 0.36 -5.25 19.63
C ASN A 198 0.79 -5.77 18.24
N PHE A 199 1.40 -4.94 17.39
CA PHE A 199 1.95 -5.39 16.11
C PHE A 199 3.12 -6.35 16.29
N ALA A 200 3.84 -6.30 17.42
CA ALA A 200 4.86 -7.28 17.80
C ALA A 200 4.31 -8.48 18.59
N ASN A 201 3.03 -8.44 18.99
CA ASN A 201 2.46 -9.36 19.95
C ASN A 201 1.86 -10.61 19.27
N ALA A 202 2.49 -11.76 19.48
CA ALA A 202 2.01 -13.06 19.02
C ALA A 202 0.99 -13.72 19.97
N ASN A 203 0.88 -13.22 21.21
CA ASN A 203 0.09 -13.88 22.26
C ASN A 203 -1.41 -13.55 22.17
N GLU A 204 -1.77 -12.61 21.30
CA GLU A 204 -3.14 -12.14 21.12
C GLU A 204 -3.48 -12.01 19.65
N GLU A 205 -4.75 -12.15 19.33
CA GLU A 205 -5.35 -11.80 18.03
C GLU A 205 -4.74 -12.53 16.80
N GLY A 206 -4.02 -13.63 17.04
CA GLY A 206 -3.59 -14.58 16.02
C GLY A 206 -2.34 -14.19 15.22
N ARG A 207 -1.62 -13.13 15.56
CA ARG A 207 -0.40 -12.77 14.81
C ARG A 207 0.71 -13.80 14.98
N GLN A 208 1.55 -13.89 13.95
CA GLN A 208 2.55 -14.95 13.83
C GLN A 208 3.92 -14.45 14.30
N GLY A 209 4.46 -15.09 15.34
CA GLY A 209 5.75 -14.74 15.95
C GLY A 209 5.79 -13.36 16.64
N GLY A 210 6.92 -13.10 17.29
CA GLY A 210 7.22 -11.84 17.95
C GLY A 210 7.31 -11.95 19.48
N PRO A 211 7.91 -10.95 20.13
CA PRO A 211 8.32 -11.02 21.54
C PRO A 211 7.22 -10.63 22.54
N GLY A 212 5.96 -10.53 22.09
CA GLY A 212 4.84 -9.98 22.87
C GLY A 212 4.67 -8.47 22.66
N GLN A 213 3.79 -7.84 23.44
CA GLN A 213 3.49 -6.41 23.31
C GLN A 213 4.75 -5.53 23.51
N ARG A 214 4.97 -4.57 22.60
CA ARG A 214 6.09 -3.62 22.64
C ARG A 214 5.61 -2.23 22.24
N SER A 215 5.13 -1.44 23.20
CA SER A 215 4.65 -0.08 22.94
C SER A 215 5.76 0.85 22.47
N ASN A 216 5.36 1.91 21.76
CA ASN A 216 6.27 2.87 21.13
C ASN A 216 7.37 2.17 20.33
N SER A 217 6.98 1.29 19.40
CA SER A 217 7.94 0.49 18.63
C SER A 217 7.80 0.61 17.12
N VAL A 218 8.93 0.45 16.44
CA VAL A 218 8.95 0.13 15.02
C VAL A 218 9.08 -1.38 14.89
N THR A 219 8.12 -2.02 14.24
CA THR A 219 8.04 -3.47 14.11
C THR A 219 7.89 -3.87 12.64
N LEU A 220 8.70 -4.83 12.20
CA LEU A 220 8.65 -5.37 10.85
C LEU A 220 7.92 -6.70 10.82
N ARG A 221 7.05 -6.87 9.83
CA ARG A 221 6.41 -8.13 9.48
C ARG A 221 6.67 -8.47 8.01
N GLY A 222 6.93 -9.75 7.75
CA GLY A 222 7.25 -10.27 6.44
C GLY A 222 6.04 -10.43 5.54
N ALA A 223 6.26 -11.12 4.42
CA ALA A 223 5.24 -11.34 3.41
C ALA A 223 4.04 -12.15 3.94
N GLY A 224 2.88 -11.95 3.32
CA GLY A 224 1.69 -12.70 3.67
C GLY A 224 0.54 -12.50 2.68
N ASN A 225 -0.46 -13.36 2.78
CA ASN A 225 -1.66 -13.29 1.97
C ASN A 225 -2.86 -13.95 2.66
N GLY A 226 -4.03 -13.29 2.60
CA GLY A 226 -5.28 -13.83 3.14
C GLY A 226 -5.30 -13.87 4.66
N SER A 227 -6.05 -14.84 5.23
CA SER A 227 -6.38 -14.94 6.66
C SER A 227 -5.73 -16.11 7.39
N ALA A 228 -4.83 -16.86 6.75
CA ALA A 228 -4.25 -18.06 7.35
C ALA A 228 -3.38 -17.73 8.58
N PHE A 229 -3.50 -18.53 9.64
CA PHE A 229 -2.73 -18.40 10.88
C PHE A 229 -1.58 -19.41 10.91
N THR A 230 -0.63 -19.26 9.98
CA THR A 230 0.55 -20.13 9.84
C THR A 230 1.82 -19.33 10.11
N SER A 231 2.86 -19.97 10.64
CA SER A 231 4.11 -19.31 11.06
C SER A 231 4.75 -18.39 10.01
N GLU A 232 4.60 -18.69 8.71
CA GLU A 232 5.16 -17.89 7.62
C GLU A 232 4.27 -16.73 7.14
N ASN A 233 3.00 -16.67 7.54
CA ASN A 233 2.06 -15.68 7.02
C ASN A 233 2.10 -14.39 7.86
N TYR A 234 2.58 -13.30 7.26
CA TYR A 234 2.83 -12.01 7.92
C TYR A 234 3.68 -12.16 9.20
N LYS A 235 4.68 -13.04 9.12
CA LYS A 235 5.55 -13.38 10.26
C LYS A 235 6.26 -12.16 10.81
N TRP A 236 6.39 -12.07 12.12
CA TRP A 236 7.25 -11.08 12.77
C TRP A 236 8.71 -11.28 12.30
N LEU A 237 9.40 -10.17 12.05
CA LEU A 237 10.81 -10.15 11.66
C LEU A 237 11.67 -9.52 12.76
N THR A 238 11.33 -8.29 13.18
CA THR A 238 12.07 -7.58 14.22
C THR A 238 11.22 -6.47 14.84
N THR A 239 11.60 -6.03 16.03
CA THR A 239 10.96 -4.92 16.75
C THR A 239 12.01 -4.12 17.51
N VAL A 240 11.93 -2.80 17.41
CA VAL A 240 12.74 -1.87 18.20
C VAL A 240 11.82 -0.89 18.91
N GLN A 241 11.94 -0.77 20.23
CA GLN A 241 11.21 0.25 20.99
C GLN A 241 11.97 1.58 20.95
N THR A 242 11.32 2.61 20.42
CA THR A 242 11.84 3.98 20.35
C THR A 242 12.15 4.55 21.75
N THR A 243 11.38 4.16 22.75
CA THR A 243 11.59 4.55 24.16
C THR A 243 12.82 3.91 24.81
N LYS A 244 13.46 2.94 24.16
CA LYS A 244 14.69 2.27 24.62
C LYS A 244 15.95 2.73 23.87
N LEU A 245 15.82 3.66 22.93
CA LEU A 245 16.95 4.26 22.23
C LEU A 245 17.63 5.32 23.10
N THR A 246 18.86 5.70 22.78
CA THR A 246 19.57 6.79 23.47
C THR A 246 18.78 8.09 23.42
N ASP A 247 18.36 8.51 22.23
CA ASP A 247 17.55 9.71 21.99
C ASP A 247 16.04 9.41 22.11
N ASN A 248 15.66 8.56 23.06
CA ASN A 248 14.30 8.02 23.21
C ASN A 248 13.17 9.03 22.96
N PHE A 249 12.08 8.55 22.36
CA PHE A 249 10.89 9.35 22.10
C PHE A 249 9.64 8.47 22.09
N ASN A 250 8.46 9.09 22.24
CA ASN A 250 7.17 8.42 22.07
C ASN A 250 6.75 8.49 20.60
N ILE A 251 6.20 7.41 20.05
CA ILE A 251 5.68 7.40 18.68
C ILE A 251 4.51 8.37 18.51
N ALA A 252 3.65 8.46 19.52
CA ALA A 252 2.56 9.43 19.54
C ALA A 252 3.11 10.86 19.55
N GLY A 253 2.66 11.66 18.59
CA GLY A 253 3.03 13.07 18.47
C GLY A 253 2.11 14.01 19.24
N GLY A 254 0.83 13.62 19.39
CA GLY A 254 -0.19 14.35 20.15
C GLY A 254 -0.65 15.68 19.53
N LEU A 255 0.02 16.15 18.47
CA LEU A 255 -0.19 17.48 17.90
C LEU A 255 -0.49 17.39 16.40
N ARG A 256 -1.74 17.72 16.04
CA ARG A 256 -2.13 17.88 14.63
C ARG A 256 -1.36 19.05 14.01
N GLY A 257 -0.72 18.80 12.87
CA GLY A 257 0.03 19.83 12.16
C GLY A 257 1.37 20.20 12.81
N ALA A 258 1.93 19.31 13.62
CA ALA A 258 3.28 19.48 14.16
C ALA A 258 4.31 19.76 13.06
N THR A 259 5.20 20.70 13.35
CA THR A 259 6.33 21.16 12.52
C THR A 259 7.64 20.76 13.19
N PRO A 260 8.80 20.77 12.49
CA PRO A 260 10.09 20.36 13.06
C PRO A 260 10.48 21.04 14.38
N GLU A 261 9.91 22.20 14.67
CA GLU A 261 10.11 22.97 15.89
C GLU A 261 9.28 22.46 17.08
N ASN A 262 8.38 21.50 16.88
CA ASN A 262 7.53 20.93 17.92
C ASN A 262 8.05 19.55 18.39
N ASP A 263 8.09 19.31 19.70
CA ASP A 263 8.49 18.03 20.30
C ASP A 263 7.65 16.83 19.81
N GLY A 264 6.41 17.09 19.37
CA GLY A 264 5.48 16.11 18.80
C GLY A 264 5.70 15.79 17.31
N TYR A 265 6.68 16.43 16.65
CA TYR A 265 6.95 16.20 15.24
C TYR A 265 7.49 14.80 14.98
N ARG A 266 6.90 14.12 14.00
CA ARG A 266 7.33 12.77 13.62
C ARG A 266 7.55 12.71 12.12
N LYS A 267 8.73 12.19 11.78
CA LYS A 267 9.17 11.97 10.41
C LYS A 267 9.79 10.60 10.28
N VAL A 268 9.38 9.89 9.25
CA VAL A 268 9.82 8.54 8.96
C VAL A 268 10.70 8.59 7.73
N ARG A 269 11.87 7.95 7.81
CA ARG A 269 12.77 7.72 6.69
C ARG A 269 13.02 6.23 6.58
N ILE A 270 12.68 5.65 5.43
CA ILE A 270 12.89 4.24 5.14
C ILE A 270 13.81 4.16 3.92
N ASN A 271 14.93 3.46 4.08
CA ASN A 271 15.84 3.14 2.99
C ASN A 271 15.80 1.64 2.72
N LEU A 272 15.20 1.26 1.60
CA LEU A 272 15.18 -0.11 1.10
C LEU A 272 16.32 -0.29 0.12
N VAL A 273 17.38 -0.95 0.58
CA VAL A 273 18.59 -1.21 -0.21
C VAL A 273 18.46 -2.58 -0.89
N PRO A 274 18.60 -2.68 -2.22
CA PRO A 274 18.57 -3.95 -2.92
C PRO A 274 19.72 -4.84 -2.49
N ARG A 275 19.41 -6.11 -2.23
CA ARG A 275 20.42 -7.13 -2.01
C ARG A 275 20.77 -7.82 -3.34
N PRO A 276 22.06 -8.01 -3.67
CA PRO A 276 22.47 -8.94 -4.72
C PRO A 276 21.94 -10.35 -4.40
N GLY A 277 20.96 -10.83 -5.17
CA GLY A 277 20.28 -12.12 -4.94
C GLY A 277 18.82 -12.04 -4.46
N GLY A 278 18.32 -10.86 -4.07
CA GLY A 278 16.96 -10.67 -3.56
C GLY A 278 16.73 -11.11 -2.11
N GLY A 279 15.49 -10.96 -1.62
CA GLY A 279 15.06 -11.36 -0.27
C GLY A 279 15.17 -10.27 0.81
N ILE A 280 14.62 -10.55 2.00
CA ILE A 280 14.80 -9.78 3.25
C ILE A 280 15.83 -10.55 4.10
N ASN A 281 16.69 -9.87 4.88
CA ASN A 281 17.60 -10.57 5.80
C ASN A 281 16.77 -11.26 6.90
N ASP A 282 16.95 -12.58 7.02
CA ASP A 282 16.48 -13.36 8.18
C ASP A 282 17.31 -13.02 9.43
#